data_AF-A0AAN7UFL2-F1
#
_entry.id   AF-A0AAN7UFL2-F1
#
_cell.length_a   1.000
_cell.length_b   1.000
_cell.length_c   1.000
_cell.angle_alpha   90.00
_cell.angle_beta   90.00
_cell.angle_gamma   90.00
#
_symmetry.space_group_name_H-M   'P 1'
#
loop_
_entity.id
_entity.type
_entity.pdbx_description
1 polymer ?
#
loop_
_entity_poly.entity_id
_entity_poly.type
_entity_poly.pdbx_seq_one_letter_code
_entity_poly.pdbx_strand_id
1 'polypeptide(L)'
;MCFQKVSAQSLSNDITLLVDFSSTVSYSNNECGGILVSSDPTVYPPCSSFKDAGNRARQYLNSGLVIPNSNSLTIKAINTEFLQSISGESAQLGNLFGFCSIQILVKTTTSPVIADGTLSTSNFISLEEPNVPNTSYTCSSPKLLLIKFINFINWGDQTILYTNVKQNGGVITKQNIYLVAIITSNSNSIINVLPKDANFEYGSLEFFISSCSFRNLFSLSALPPFNFIGSKVNIASTGFLDSTINSSPFIYLKVGHINIKVSSVIDHVVINNGFPFVKTLNLGDNFYYNNVNITNCIFSKFLQHENNKVDNLPKEVDISQIFGMNINNNIITSNSNDPLNSFFSFQNFPGVSYTLNILFVSVRDNQVSGDKSLISNENSNTFIANFEIPNTFPIGINTQNSNNNVFSSNIDSNIPFAGNNSIFSYNGLPAYTVANINNFDCDVCQISVEGVVVYDHY
;
A
#
# COMPACT_ATOMS: atom_id res chain seq x y z
N MET A 1 61.08 8.66 15.48
CA MET A 1 59.83 7.92 15.20
C MET A 1 59.09 8.64 14.10
N CYS A 2 58.99 8.06 12.91
CA CYS A 2 58.11 8.58 11.87
C CYS A 2 56.70 8.10 12.20
N PHE A 3 55.79 9.02 12.53
CA PHE A 3 54.37 8.73 12.51
C PHE A 3 53.98 8.52 11.05
N GLN A 4 53.75 7.26 10.68
CA GLN A 4 53.14 6.93 9.41
C GLN A 4 51.75 7.58 9.44
N LYS A 5 51.59 8.66 8.69
CA LYS A 5 50.30 9.32 8.47
C LYS A 5 49.47 8.29 7.71
N VAL A 6 48.64 7.52 8.42
CA VAL A 6 47.62 6.67 7.80
C VAL A 6 46.78 7.64 6.98
N SER A 7 46.97 7.64 5.67
CA SER A 7 46.05 8.34 4.78
C SER A 7 44.68 7.77 5.09
N ALA A 8 43.74 8.62 5.51
CA ALA A 8 42.36 8.21 5.68
C ALA A 8 41.90 7.60 4.35
N GLN A 9 41.84 6.27 4.29
CA GLN A 9 41.25 5.59 3.15
C GLN A 9 39.77 5.95 3.16
N SER A 10 39.37 6.82 2.23
CA SER A 10 37.97 7.07 1.95
C SER A 10 37.43 5.84 1.23
N LEU A 11 36.37 5.25 1.77
CA LEU A 11 35.64 4.20 1.07
C LEU A 11 35.01 4.75 -0.22
N SER A 12 34.84 3.89 -1.23
CA SER A 12 34.06 4.23 -2.43
C SER A 12 32.65 4.66 -2.04
N ASN A 13 32.14 5.71 -2.69
CA ASN A 13 30.75 6.15 -2.52
C ASN A 13 29.76 5.13 -3.08
N ASP A 14 30.17 4.27 -4.01
CA ASP A 14 29.30 3.31 -4.69
C ASP A 14 29.86 1.89 -4.57
N ILE A 15 29.01 0.95 -4.14
CA ILE A 15 29.31 -0.48 -4.02
C ILE A 15 28.42 -1.24 -5.00
N THR A 16 28.99 -2.14 -5.78
CA THR A 16 28.23 -3.10 -6.59
C THR A 16 28.57 -4.53 -6.18
N LEU A 17 27.60 -5.24 -5.62
CA LEU A 17 27.70 -6.67 -5.32
C LEU A 17 27.02 -7.46 -6.43
N LEU A 18 27.75 -8.40 -7.02
CA LEU A 18 27.22 -9.35 -7.99
C LEU A 18 26.80 -10.61 -7.24
N VAL A 19 25.57 -11.06 -7.44
CA VAL A 19 25.07 -12.34 -6.90
C VAL A 19 24.97 -13.32 -8.06
N ASP A 20 25.71 -14.42 -7.98
CA ASP A 20 25.68 -15.53 -8.92
C ASP A 20 25.41 -16.80 -8.12
N PHE A 21 24.16 -17.26 -8.20
CA PHE A 21 23.66 -18.42 -7.45
C PHE A 21 24.29 -19.75 -7.91
N SER A 22 24.95 -19.76 -9.09
CA SER A 22 25.71 -20.91 -9.60
C SER A 22 27.17 -20.93 -9.14
N SER A 23 27.63 -19.87 -8.48
CA SER A 23 29.02 -19.75 -8.04
C SER A 23 29.39 -20.84 -7.03
N THR A 24 30.38 -21.66 -7.39
CA THR A 24 30.98 -22.70 -6.52
C THR A 24 32.31 -22.25 -5.91
N VAL A 25 32.72 -21.00 -6.16
CA VAL A 25 33.99 -20.46 -5.69
C VAL A 25 33.98 -20.39 -4.16
N SER A 26 34.81 -21.21 -3.53
CA SER A 26 35.02 -21.20 -2.07
C SER A 26 35.98 -20.06 -1.71
N TYR A 27 35.55 -19.15 -0.82
CA TYR A 27 36.35 -18.00 -0.43
C TYR A 27 37.38 -18.38 0.66
N SER A 28 38.64 -17.98 0.52
CA SER A 28 39.64 -18.17 1.58
C SER A 28 39.46 -17.20 2.76
N ASN A 29 38.76 -16.08 2.55
CA ASN A 29 38.58 -14.98 3.53
C ASN A 29 37.14 -14.43 3.63
N ASN A 30 36.10 -15.18 3.22
CA ASN A 30 34.69 -14.73 3.19
C ASN A 30 34.42 -13.48 2.33
N GLU A 31 35.22 -13.20 1.28
CA GLU A 31 35.05 -12.01 0.45
C GLU A 31 34.42 -12.35 -0.91
N CYS A 32 33.14 -12.00 -1.08
CA CYS A 32 32.42 -12.08 -2.35
C CYS A 32 32.06 -10.70 -2.93
N GLY A 33 32.15 -10.55 -4.26
CA GLY A 33 31.44 -9.63 -5.15
C GLY A 33 32.08 -8.25 -5.35
N GLY A 34 32.81 -8.06 -6.47
CA GLY A 34 33.03 -6.77 -7.17
C GLY A 34 33.77 -5.61 -6.47
N ILE A 35 34.38 -4.75 -7.29
CA ILE A 35 35.33 -3.67 -6.98
C ILE A 35 34.95 -2.79 -5.76
N LEU A 36 35.83 -2.70 -4.75
CA LEU A 36 35.71 -1.81 -3.58
C LEU A 36 36.07 -0.34 -3.89
N VAL A 37 36.79 -0.07 -4.99
CA VAL A 37 37.32 1.27 -5.34
C VAL A 37 37.47 1.40 -6.85
N SER A 38 36.99 2.49 -7.47
CA SER A 38 37.18 2.73 -8.91
C SER A 38 38.65 2.79 -9.36
N SER A 39 39.59 2.90 -8.42
CA SER A 39 41.04 2.94 -8.65
C SER A 39 41.77 1.62 -8.36
N ASP A 40 41.11 0.58 -7.83
CA ASP A 40 41.70 -0.73 -7.55
C ASP A 40 40.78 -1.85 -8.10
N PRO A 41 41.17 -2.56 -9.18
CA PRO A 41 40.33 -3.49 -9.90
C PRO A 41 40.30 -4.88 -9.25
N THR A 42 40.45 -5.00 -7.93
CA THR A 42 40.28 -6.28 -7.25
C THR A 42 38.83 -6.75 -7.39
N VAL A 43 38.59 -7.55 -8.42
CA VAL A 43 37.29 -8.17 -8.72
C VAL A 43 37.07 -9.27 -7.68
N TYR A 44 36.31 -8.95 -6.63
CA TYR A 44 35.89 -9.98 -5.69
C TYR A 44 34.96 -10.99 -6.37
N PRO A 45 35.12 -12.30 -6.10
CA PRO A 45 34.32 -13.37 -6.71
C PRO A 45 32.83 -13.23 -6.38
N PRO A 46 31.86 -13.42 -7.28
CA PRO A 46 30.45 -13.10 -7.02
C PRO A 46 29.89 -13.80 -5.76
N CYS A 47 28.94 -13.16 -5.10
CA CYS A 47 28.25 -13.70 -3.92
C CYS A 47 27.35 -14.86 -4.30
N SER A 48 27.37 -15.89 -3.46
CA SER A 48 26.66 -17.15 -3.70
C SER A 48 25.15 -17.07 -3.38
N SER A 49 24.73 -16.05 -2.64
CA SER A 49 23.34 -15.88 -2.19
C SER A 49 23.02 -14.42 -1.86
N PHE A 50 21.73 -14.11 -1.61
CA PHE A 50 21.35 -12.82 -1.07
C PHE A 50 21.90 -12.63 0.35
N LYS A 51 21.91 -13.66 1.18
CA LYS A 51 22.46 -13.60 2.55
C LYS A 51 23.91 -13.17 2.58
N ASP A 52 24.69 -13.74 1.68
CA ASP A 52 26.11 -13.44 1.50
C ASP A 52 26.32 -11.97 1.10
N ALA A 53 25.56 -11.50 0.09
CA ALA A 53 25.58 -10.09 -0.31
C ALA A 53 25.18 -9.14 0.83
N GLY A 54 24.14 -9.50 1.60
CA GLY A 54 23.69 -8.72 2.76
C GLY A 54 24.73 -8.66 3.88
N ASN A 55 25.40 -9.79 4.17
CA ASN A 55 26.49 -9.85 5.15
C ASN A 55 27.66 -8.96 4.73
N ARG A 56 28.05 -8.99 3.46
CA ARG A 56 29.14 -8.15 2.93
C ARG A 56 28.80 -6.67 2.99
N ALA A 57 27.57 -6.30 2.60
CA ALA A 57 27.09 -4.93 2.72
C ALA A 57 27.18 -4.42 4.18
N ARG A 58 26.82 -5.24 5.16
CA ARG A 58 26.96 -4.89 6.59
C ARG A 58 28.42 -4.84 7.07
N GLN A 59 29.29 -5.72 6.58
CA GLN A 59 30.72 -5.65 6.89
C GLN A 59 31.34 -4.33 6.44
N TYR A 60 30.95 -3.84 5.25
CA TYR A 60 31.36 -2.53 4.75
C TYR A 60 30.94 -1.41 5.73
N LEU A 61 29.68 -1.44 6.20
CA LEU A 61 29.17 -0.49 7.19
C LEU A 61 29.88 -0.58 8.56
N ASN A 62 30.44 -1.73 8.90
CA ASN A 62 31.11 -1.98 10.18
C ASN A 62 32.65 -1.96 10.07
N SER A 63 33.21 -1.52 8.94
CA SER A 63 34.66 -1.54 8.68
C SER A 63 35.48 -0.59 9.56
N GLY A 64 34.84 0.26 10.36
CA GLY A 64 35.51 1.27 11.21
C GLY A 64 36.11 2.45 10.43
N LEU A 65 35.92 2.48 9.11
CA LEU A 65 36.34 3.56 8.23
C LEU A 65 35.27 4.66 8.17
N VAL A 66 35.68 5.87 7.79
CA VAL A 66 34.75 7.00 7.61
C VAL A 66 33.83 6.70 6.43
N ILE A 67 32.56 6.40 6.72
CA ILE A 67 31.55 6.10 5.69
C ILE A 67 31.09 7.43 5.07
N PRO A 68 31.15 7.56 3.74
CA PRO A 68 30.66 8.76 3.07
C PRO A 68 29.17 8.98 3.31
N ASN A 69 28.76 10.23 3.45
CA ASN A 69 27.35 10.65 3.57
C ASN A 69 26.49 10.38 2.31
N SER A 70 27.04 9.70 1.30
CA SER A 70 26.41 9.43 0.01
C SER A 70 26.64 7.99 -0.46
N ASN A 71 26.69 7.04 0.49
CA ASN A 71 26.95 5.64 0.16
C ASN A 71 25.77 5.00 -0.60
N SER A 72 26.08 4.39 -1.75
CA SER A 72 25.14 3.64 -2.57
C SER A 72 25.54 2.17 -2.66
N LEU A 73 24.53 1.29 -2.62
CA LEU A 73 24.66 -0.15 -2.76
C LEU A 73 23.80 -0.61 -3.92
N THR A 74 24.41 -1.29 -4.88
CA THR A 74 23.71 -1.99 -5.95
C THR A 74 23.97 -3.49 -5.83
N ILE A 75 22.92 -4.29 -5.65
CA ILE A 75 22.98 -5.75 -5.68
C ILE A 75 22.42 -6.20 -7.03
N LYS A 76 23.28 -6.78 -7.87
CA LYS A 76 22.88 -7.30 -9.18
C LYS A 76 22.89 -8.82 -9.16
N ALA A 77 21.71 -9.43 -9.25
CA ALA A 77 21.63 -10.88 -9.45
C ALA A 77 21.83 -11.21 -10.93
N ILE A 78 22.81 -12.06 -11.20
CA ILE A 78 23.09 -12.63 -12.52
C ILE A 78 22.48 -14.03 -12.52
N ASN A 79 21.48 -14.23 -13.36
CA ASN A 79 20.84 -15.52 -13.54
C ASN A 79 21.43 -16.21 -14.79
N THR A 80 22.42 -17.07 -14.59
CA THR A 80 23.19 -17.75 -15.65
C THR A 80 22.58 -19.07 -16.12
N GLU A 81 21.68 -19.70 -15.36
CA GLU A 81 21.00 -20.97 -15.75
C GLU A 81 19.54 -21.06 -15.23
N PHE A 82 18.75 -21.98 -15.81
CA PHE A 82 17.30 -22.15 -15.59
C PHE A 82 16.88 -22.14 -14.11
N LEU A 83 15.91 -21.26 -13.77
CA LEU A 83 15.10 -21.26 -12.53
C LEU A 83 15.81 -21.78 -11.26
N GLN A 84 16.78 -21.02 -10.74
CA GLN A 84 17.29 -21.29 -9.39
C GLN A 84 16.37 -20.63 -8.34
N SER A 85 15.67 -21.48 -7.58
CA SER A 85 15.00 -21.07 -6.33
C SER A 85 16.05 -20.98 -5.23
N ILE A 86 16.19 -19.81 -4.60
CA ILE A 86 17.00 -19.65 -3.39
C ILE A 86 16.07 -19.78 -2.20
N SER A 87 16.31 -20.78 -1.35
CA SER A 87 15.44 -21.07 -0.21
C SER A 87 16.09 -20.75 1.13
N GLY A 88 15.22 -20.47 2.12
CA GLY A 88 15.60 -20.32 3.52
C GLY A 88 16.42 -19.07 3.80
N GLU A 89 17.34 -19.16 4.76
CA GLU A 89 18.15 -18.00 5.16
C GLU A 89 18.96 -17.39 4.01
N SER A 90 19.35 -18.19 3.01
CA SER A 90 20.09 -17.75 1.82
C SER A 90 19.32 -16.74 0.97
N ALA A 91 17.99 -16.70 1.10
CA ALA A 91 17.13 -15.78 0.37
C ALA A 91 17.12 -14.37 0.98
N GLN A 92 17.57 -14.17 2.22
CA GLN A 92 17.44 -12.92 2.96
C GLN A 92 18.62 -11.98 2.73
N LEU A 93 18.40 -10.66 2.66
CA LEU A 93 19.44 -9.63 2.73
C LEU A 93 19.70 -9.15 4.16
N GLY A 94 18.68 -9.07 5.01
CA GLY A 94 18.77 -8.53 6.37
C GLY A 94 18.74 -7.00 6.45
N ASN A 95 19.24 -6.42 7.56
CA ASN A 95 19.19 -4.98 7.79
C ASN A 95 20.24 -4.22 6.96
N LEU A 96 19.79 -3.24 6.18
CA LEU A 96 20.63 -2.40 5.31
C LEU A 96 20.44 -0.88 5.55
N PHE A 97 19.87 -0.47 6.69
CA PHE A 97 19.57 0.94 7.00
C PHE A 97 20.73 1.95 6.79
N GLY A 98 21.97 1.50 6.92
CA GLY A 98 23.17 2.35 6.83
C GLY A 98 23.50 2.90 5.43
N PHE A 99 22.77 2.50 4.39
CA PHE A 99 22.95 3.01 3.02
C PHE A 99 21.98 4.13 2.69
N CYS A 100 22.44 5.12 1.92
CA CYS A 100 21.60 6.19 1.38
C CYS A 100 20.81 5.75 0.16
N SER A 101 21.37 4.88 -0.66
CA SER A 101 20.69 4.32 -1.83
C SER A 101 20.94 2.83 -1.93
N ILE A 102 19.88 2.04 -2.02
CA ILE A 102 19.94 0.58 -2.18
C ILE A 102 19.15 0.22 -3.43
N GLN A 103 19.80 -0.44 -4.38
CA GLN A 103 19.16 -0.95 -5.58
C GLN A 103 19.38 -2.45 -5.67
N ILE A 104 18.30 -3.22 -5.60
CA ILE A 104 18.32 -4.67 -5.83
C ILE A 104 17.76 -4.89 -7.23
N LEU A 105 18.66 -5.18 -8.15
CA LEU A 105 18.39 -5.27 -9.57
C LEU A 105 18.63 -6.71 -10.03
N VAL A 106 17.56 -7.44 -10.29
CA VAL A 106 17.69 -8.72 -10.98
C VAL A 106 17.74 -8.45 -12.47
N LYS A 107 18.88 -8.74 -13.11
CA LYS A 107 19.03 -8.58 -14.55
C LYS A 107 18.12 -9.60 -15.23
N THR A 108 17.16 -9.12 -16.02
CA THR A 108 16.22 -9.94 -16.79
C THR A 108 16.98 -10.76 -17.83
N THR A 109 17.42 -11.95 -17.47
CA THR A 109 17.48 -13.07 -18.42
C THR A 109 16.08 -13.70 -18.44
N THR A 110 15.78 -14.56 -19.39
CA THR A 110 14.43 -15.10 -19.68
C THR A 110 13.74 -15.84 -18.51
N SER A 111 14.41 -16.00 -17.37
CA SER A 111 13.89 -16.64 -16.16
C SER A 111 13.89 -15.67 -14.96
N PRO A 112 12.77 -15.52 -14.24
CA PRO A 112 12.73 -14.70 -13.02
C PRO A 112 13.56 -15.33 -11.90
N VAL A 113 14.18 -14.51 -11.05
CA VAL A 113 14.81 -14.98 -9.80
C VAL A 113 13.71 -15.26 -8.78
N ILE A 114 13.74 -16.44 -8.17
CA ILE A 114 12.80 -16.87 -7.15
C ILE A 114 13.48 -16.84 -5.77
N ALA A 115 12.96 -16.00 -4.87
CA ALA A 115 13.35 -15.94 -3.47
C ALA A 115 12.28 -16.66 -2.61
N ASP A 116 12.61 -17.87 -2.18
CA ASP A 116 11.72 -18.77 -1.43
C ASP A 116 11.90 -18.61 0.10
N GLY A 117 10.85 -18.08 0.72
CA GLY A 117 10.78 -17.78 2.14
C GLY A 117 10.42 -18.96 3.05
N THR A 118 10.23 -20.18 2.53
CA THR A 118 9.68 -21.32 3.30
C THR A 118 10.44 -21.59 4.61
N LEU A 119 11.77 -21.47 4.60
CA LEU A 119 12.63 -21.69 5.77
C LEU A 119 13.23 -20.36 6.30
N SER A 120 12.61 -19.23 5.96
CA SER A 120 13.09 -17.91 6.34
C SER A 120 12.82 -17.62 7.81
N THR A 121 13.87 -17.29 8.56
CA THR A 121 13.83 -16.88 9.97
C THR A 121 13.76 -15.36 10.18
N SER A 122 13.87 -14.57 9.11
CA SER A 122 13.85 -13.11 9.14
C SER A 122 13.18 -12.51 7.90
N ASN A 123 12.99 -11.19 7.91
CA ASN A 123 12.54 -10.43 6.73
C ASN A 123 13.51 -10.58 5.55
N PHE A 124 13.02 -10.45 4.31
CA PHE A 124 13.90 -10.43 3.12
C PHE A 124 14.85 -9.23 3.23
N ILE A 125 14.32 -8.03 3.38
CA ILE A 125 15.10 -6.84 3.70
C ILE A 125 14.47 -6.09 4.86
N SER A 126 15.33 -5.57 5.75
CA SER A 126 14.91 -4.62 6.77
C SER A 126 15.66 -3.29 6.67
N LEU A 127 14.95 -2.23 7.04
CA LEU A 127 15.49 -0.90 7.23
C LEU A 127 15.18 -0.52 8.67
N GLU A 128 16.03 -0.98 9.57
CA GLU A 128 15.86 -0.79 11.02
C GLU A 128 16.97 0.10 11.54
N GLU A 129 16.59 1.29 12.03
CA GLU A 129 17.54 2.24 12.58
C GLU A 129 18.02 1.75 13.96
N PRO A 130 19.34 1.64 14.20
CA PRO A 130 19.87 1.13 15.46
C PRO A 130 19.53 2.03 16.65
N ASN A 131 19.38 1.44 17.85
CA ASN A 131 19.06 2.19 19.08
C ASN A 131 20.21 3.06 19.59
N VAL A 132 21.42 2.92 19.06
CA VAL A 132 22.60 3.64 19.54
C VAL A 132 22.77 4.95 18.74
N PRO A 133 22.72 6.14 19.39
CA PRO A 133 22.76 7.44 18.72
C PRO A 133 24.11 7.83 18.10
N ASN A 134 25.15 6.99 18.24
CA ASN A 134 26.52 7.34 17.85
C ASN A 134 26.90 6.96 16.41
N THR A 135 25.96 6.45 15.61
CA THR A 135 26.20 6.31 14.17
C THR A 135 25.50 7.44 13.43
N SER A 136 26.24 8.52 13.19
CA SER A 136 25.81 9.68 12.40
C SER A 136 25.72 9.33 10.90
N TYR A 137 24.88 8.35 10.55
CA TYR A 137 24.57 8.01 9.17
C TYR A 137 23.59 9.04 8.62
N THR A 138 24.12 10.21 8.24
CA THR A 138 23.35 11.25 7.58
C THR A 138 23.57 11.18 6.09
N CYS A 139 22.48 10.99 5.34
CA CYS A 139 22.52 11.09 3.90
C CYS A 139 22.52 12.55 3.46
N SER A 140 23.24 12.89 2.41
CA SER A 140 23.17 14.22 1.78
C SER A 140 21.94 14.41 0.90
N SER A 141 21.16 13.34 0.66
CA SER A 141 19.96 13.31 -0.16
C SER A 141 18.90 12.37 0.45
N PRO A 142 17.64 12.43 -0.01
CA PRO A 142 16.62 11.45 0.38
C PRO A 142 17.10 10.01 0.21
N LYS A 143 16.75 9.13 1.16
CA LYS A 143 17.08 7.71 1.08
C LYS A 143 16.26 7.03 -0.01
N LEU A 144 16.87 6.05 -0.69
CA LEU A 144 16.23 5.27 -1.74
C LEU A 144 16.36 3.78 -1.46
N LEU A 145 15.26 3.04 -1.53
CA LEU A 145 15.26 1.59 -1.72
C LEU A 145 14.52 1.27 -3.01
N LEU A 146 15.16 0.51 -3.90
CA LEU A 146 14.55 0.01 -5.12
C LEU A 146 14.68 -1.52 -5.19
N ILE A 147 13.56 -2.21 -5.35
CA ILE A 147 13.48 -3.66 -5.58
C ILE A 147 12.78 -3.90 -6.92
N LYS A 148 13.45 -4.58 -7.86
CA LYS A 148 12.89 -4.89 -9.18
C LYS A 148 13.07 -6.34 -9.59
N PHE A 149 12.04 -6.89 -10.25
CA PHE A 149 12.07 -8.17 -10.98
C PHE A 149 12.41 -9.39 -10.12
N ILE A 150 11.78 -9.49 -8.94
CA ILE A 150 11.93 -10.65 -8.04
C ILE A 150 10.58 -11.33 -7.86
N ASN A 151 10.60 -12.67 -7.88
CA ASN A 151 9.47 -13.50 -7.50
C ASN A 151 9.69 -13.99 -6.06
N PHE A 152 8.86 -13.55 -5.12
CA PHE A 152 8.88 -14.02 -3.75
C PHE A 152 7.84 -15.12 -3.57
N ILE A 153 8.23 -16.28 -3.03
CA ILE A 153 7.29 -17.38 -2.78
C ILE A 153 7.39 -17.83 -1.32
N ASN A 154 6.27 -18.27 -0.74
CA ASN A 154 6.24 -18.92 0.57
C ASN A 154 6.78 -18.05 1.73
N TRP A 155 6.56 -16.74 1.68
CA TRP A 155 6.93 -15.84 2.79
C TRP A 155 5.84 -15.86 3.86
N GLY A 156 5.96 -16.79 4.80
CA GLY A 156 5.02 -16.99 5.91
C GLY A 156 4.95 -15.78 6.85
N ASP A 157 5.35 -15.95 8.11
CA ASP A 157 5.23 -14.89 9.13
C ASP A 157 6.29 -13.78 9.00
N GLN A 158 7.30 -13.98 8.15
CA GLN A 158 8.33 -12.99 7.86
C GLN A 158 7.88 -12.06 6.73
N THR A 159 8.20 -10.77 6.86
CA THR A 159 7.83 -9.77 5.87
C THR A 159 8.87 -9.66 4.77
N ILE A 160 8.46 -9.46 3.51
CA ILE A 160 9.42 -9.16 2.43
C ILE A 160 10.14 -7.83 2.72
N LEU A 161 9.40 -6.79 3.08
CA LEU A 161 9.96 -5.49 3.45
C LEU A 161 9.50 -5.03 4.83
N TYR A 162 10.44 -4.93 5.75
CA TYR A 162 10.23 -4.35 7.08
C TYR A 162 10.94 -3.00 7.22
N THR A 163 10.23 -1.99 7.74
CA THR A 163 10.84 -0.69 8.06
C THR A 163 10.55 -0.29 9.50
N ASN A 164 11.61 0.11 10.20
CA ASN A 164 11.56 0.69 11.53
C ASN A 164 12.58 1.80 11.68
N VAL A 165 12.18 3.00 11.25
CA VAL A 165 13.05 4.17 11.16
C VAL A 165 12.39 5.37 11.83
N LYS A 166 13.19 6.35 12.24
CA LYS A 166 12.65 7.66 12.58
C LYS A 166 12.05 8.31 11.35
N GLN A 167 10.86 8.86 11.53
CA GLN A 167 10.10 9.53 10.49
C GLN A 167 10.04 11.02 10.83
N ASN A 168 11.06 11.77 10.44
CA ASN A 168 11.17 13.22 10.66
C ASN A 168 11.09 13.94 9.30
N GLY A 169 10.43 15.10 9.21
CA GLY A 169 9.97 15.70 7.95
C GLY A 169 10.89 16.75 7.33
N GLY A 170 12.19 16.50 7.33
CA GLY A 170 13.14 17.22 6.48
C GLY A 170 13.18 16.68 5.05
N VAL A 171 13.40 17.55 4.05
CA VAL A 171 13.58 17.13 2.63
C VAL A 171 14.68 16.06 2.48
N ILE A 172 15.73 16.12 3.31
CA ILE A 172 16.88 15.19 3.30
C ILE A 172 16.57 13.87 4.04
N THR A 173 15.60 13.85 4.96
CA THR A 173 15.25 12.68 5.78
C THR A 173 14.13 11.83 5.17
N LYS A 174 13.52 12.27 4.06
CA LYS A 174 12.56 11.48 3.30
C LYS A 174 13.20 10.20 2.77
N GLN A 175 12.41 9.13 2.78
CA GLN A 175 12.80 7.85 2.22
C GLN A 175 11.78 7.37 1.19
N ASN A 176 12.26 7.14 -0.03
CA ASN A 176 11.47 6.65 -1.14
C ASN A 176 11.73 5.15 -1.33
N ILE A 177 10.66 4.37 -1.42
CA ILE A 177 10.70 2.92 -1.58
C ILE A 177 9.95 2.55 -2.84
N TYR A 178 10.63 1.90 -3.78
CA TYR A 178 10.09 1.50 -5.06
C TYR A 178 10.05 -0.03 -5.15
N LEU A 179 8.85 -0.56 -5.36
CA LEU A 179 8.60 -1.97 -5.67
C LEU A 179 8.07 -2.04 -7.10
N VAL A 180 8.84 -2.63 -8.01
CA VAL A 180 8.50 -2.63 -9.44
C VAL A 180 8.58 -4.03 -10.01
N ALA A 181 7.50 -4.48 -10.65
CA ALA A 181 7.44 -5.80 -11.29
C ALA A 181 7.83 -6.94 -10.32
N ILE A 182 7.30 -6.87 -9.10
CA ILE A 182 7.44 -7.91 -8.09
C ILE A 182 6.25 -8.87 -8.19
N ILE A 183 6.53 -10.16 -8.12
CA ILE A 183 5.49 -11.18 -8.01
C ILE A 183 5.61 -11.81 -6.62
N THR A 184 4.49 -11.99 -5.92
CA THR A 184 4.46 -12.75 -4.67
C THR A 184 3.45 -13.88 -4.77
N SER A 185 3.77 -15.03 -4.16
CA SER A 185 2.81 -16.11 -3.96
C SER A 185 2.95 -16.75 -2.59
N ASN A 186 1.84 -17.25 -2.05
CA ASN A 186 1.77 -18.03 -0.81
C ASN A 186 2.41 -17.31 0.38
N SER A 187 2.04 -16.05 0.62
CA SER A 187 2.73 -15.21 1.62
C SER A 187 1.76 -14.54 2.58
N ASN A 188 2.16 -14.30 3.83
CA ASN A 188 1.28 -13.67 4.83
C ASN A 188 1.57 -12.18 5.02
N SER A 189 2.84 -11.76 4.89
CA SER A 189 3.26 -10.39 5.12
C SER A 189 4.19 -9.89 4.01
N ILE A 190 3.80 -8.81 3.33
CA ILE A 190 4.54 -8.26 2.20
C ILE A 190 5.28 -6.99 2.62
N ILE A 191 4.56 -6.05 3.24
CA ILE A 191 5.13 -4.79 3.71
C ILE A 191 4.65 -4.52 5.12
N ASN A 192 5.59 -4.21 6.01
CA ASN A 192 5.30 -3.83 7.38
C ASN A 192 6.12 -2.61 7.78
N VAL A 193 5.44 -1.48 7.93
CA VAL A 193 6.03 -0.21 8.35
C VAL A 193 5.61 0.10 9.78
N LEU A 194 6.58 0.18 10.67
CA LEU A 194 6.39 0.60 12.05
C LEU A 194 7.31 1.80 12.32
N PRO A 195 6.80 3.00 12.65
CA PRO A 195 7.67 4.11 13.04
C PRO A 195 8.49 3.70 14.28
N LYS A 196 9.74 4.15 14.34
CA LYS A 196 10.60 3.89 15.50
C LYS A 196 10.14 4.66 16.75
N ASP A 197 9.71 5.90 16.55
CA ASP A 197 9.25 6.78 17.60
C ASP A 197 7.72 6.91 17.57
N ALA A 198 7.09 7.11 18.73
CA ALA A 198 5.64 7.29 18.82
C ALA A 198 5.16 8.57 18.12
N ASN A 199 6.01 9.61 18.11
CA ASN A 199 5.82 10.81 17.32
C ASN A 199 6.51 10.60 15.98
N PHE A 200 5.74 10.64 14.89
CA PHE A 200 6.26 10.53 13.54
C PHE A 200 5.62 11.60 12.65
N GLU A 201 6.41 12.06 11.67
CA GLU A 201 5.98 13.02 10.68
C GLU A 201 5.47 12.29 9.43
N TYR A 202 4.21 12.56 9.09
CA TYR A 202 3.54 12.06 7.91
C TYR A 202 4.35 12.33 6.62
N GLY A 203 4.43 11.33 5.73
CA GLY A 203 5.06 11.49 4.42
C GLY A 203 6.59 11.41 4.45
N SER A 204 7.18 11.07 5.60
CA SER A 204 8.61 10.76 5.69
C SER A 204 9.00 9.49 4.92
N LEU A 205 8.04 8.58 4.73
CA LEU A 205 8.18 7.38 3.90
C LEU A 205 7.20 7.43 2.73
N GLU A 206 7.71 7.35 1.50
CA GLU A 206 6.90 7.32 0.29
C GLU A 206 7.11 5.99 -0.45
N PHE A 207 6.02 5.27 -0.70
CA PHE A 207 6.01 3.99 -1.40
C PHE A 207 5.46 4.16 -2.82
N PHE A 208 6.15 3.56 -3.78
CA PHE A 208 5.76 3.47 -5.18
C PHE A 208 5.74 2.00 -5.59
N ILE A 209 4.55 1.42 -5.61
CA ILE A 209 4.30 0.02 -5.96
C ILE A 209 3.71 0.00 -7.36
N SER A 210 4.41 -0.62 -8.31
CA SER A 210 4.00 -0.57 -9.72
C SER A 210 4.21 -1.89 -10.45
N SER A 211 3.25 -2.24 -11.30
CA SER A 211 3.32 -3.45 -12.13
C SER A 211 3.54 -4.74 -11.33
N CYS A 212 3.10 -4.77 -10.07
CA CYS A 212 3.29 -5.91 -9.18
C CYS A 212 2.11 -6.89 -9.28
N SER A 213 2.33 -8.16 -8.91
CA SER A 213 1.28 -9.17 -8.80
C SER A 213 1.39 -9.89 -7.46
N PHE A 214 0.44 -9.65 -6.59
CA PHE A 214 0.36 -10.26 -5.26
C PHE A 214 -0.71 -11.36 -5.29
N ARG A 215 -0.28 -12.62 -5.23
CA ARG A 215 -1.15 -13.80 -5.40
C ARG A 215 -1.15 -14.67 -4.15
N ASN A 216 -2.23 -15.41 -3.91
CA ASN A 216 -2.31 -16.41 -2.85
C ASN A 216 -1.82 -15.85 -1.49
N LEU A 217 -2.29 -14.65 -1.12
CA LEU A 217 -1.96 -14.07 0.17
C LEU A 217 -2.90 -14.59 1.25
N PHE A 218 -2.36 -14.74 2.46
CA PHE A 218 -3.10 -15.21 3.63
C PHE A 218 -2.88 -14.28 4.83
N SER A 219 -3.72 -14.38 5.86
CA SER A 219 -3.46 -13.76 7.16
C SER A 219 -3.55 -14.83 8.25
N LEU A 220 -2.42 -15.13 8.91
CA LEU A 220 -2.39 -16.03 10.07
C LEU A 220 -2.47 -15.28 11.41
N SER A 221 -2.37 -13.95 11.39
CA SER A 221 -2.37 -13.08 12.57
C SER A 221 -3.23 -11.83 12.35
N ALA A 222 -3.31 -10.95 13.34
CA ALA A 222 -3.98 -9.66 13.20
C ALA A 222 -3.22 -8.66 12.30
N LEU A 223 -2.00 -9.00 11.85
CA LEU A 223 -1.23 -8.14 10.97
C LEU A 223 -1.68 -8.31 9.51
N PRO A 224 -2.03 -7.21 8.81
CA PRO A 224 -2.42 -7.26 7.40
C PRO A 224 -1.21 -7.52 6.50
N PRO A 225 -1.40 -8.11 5.31
CA PRO A 225 -0.32 -8.30 4.33
C PRO A 225 0.41 -7.00 3.98
N PHE A 226 -0.33 -5.89 3.98
CA PHE A 226 0.20 -4.53 3.81
C PHE A 226 -0.15 -3.68 5.02
N ASN A 227 0.85 -3.41 5.86
CA ASN A 227 0.72 -2.54 7.03
C ASN A 227 1.57 -1.28 6.85
N PHE A 228 0.92 -0.12 6.85
CA PHE A 228 1.57 1.18 6.68
C PHE A 228 1.22 2.12 7.82
N ILE A 229 2.23 2.66 8.50
CA ILE A 229 2.07 3.68 9.55
C ILE A 229 2.95 4.88 9.21
N GLY A 230 2.36 6.06 9.02
CA GLY A 230 3.09 7.29 8.68
C GLY A 230 3.47 7.47 7.21
N SER A 231 2.99 6.60 6.32
CA SER A 231 3.46 6.51 4.93
C SER A 231 2.53 7.16 3.91
N LYS A 232 3.11 7.66 2.82
CA LYS A 232 2.41 7.96 1.56
C LYS A 232 2.58 6.79 0.61
N VAL A 233 1.50 6.19 0.14
CA VAL A 233 1.51 4.96 -0.66
C VAL A 233 0.86 5.23 -2.01
N ASN A 234 1.60 4.95 -3.09
CA ASN A 234 1.09 5.00 -4.45
C ASN A 234 1.21 3.60 -5.08
N ILE A 235 0.08 3.02 -5.48
CA ILE A 235 -0.05 1.71 -6.11
C ILE A 235 -0.60 1.93 -7.51
N ALA A 236 0.08 1.39 -8.53
CA ALA A 236 -0.34 1.50 -9.92
C ALA A 236 -0.18 0.18 -10.68
N SER A 237 -1.09 -0.11 -11.59
CA SER A 237 -1.04 -1.28 -12.49
C SER A 237 -0.74 -2.59 -11.76
N THR A 238 -1.33 -2.78 -10.58
CA THR A 238 -1.00 -3.89 -9.68
C THR A 238 -2.18 -4.85 -9.56
N GLY A 239 -1.89 -6.15 -9.58
CA GLY A 239 -2.88 -7.21 -9.38
C GLY A 239 -2.85 -7.75 -7.95
N PHE A 240 -3.99 -7.79 -7.27
CA PHE A 240 -4.23 -8.49 -6.01
C PHE A 240 -5.15 -9.68 -6.29
N LEU A 241 -4.60 -10.88 -6.28
CA LEU A 241 -5.22 -12.04 -6.91
C LEU A 241 -5.30 -13.23 -5.95
N ASP A 242 -6.34 -14.04 -6.10
CA ASP A 242 -6.40 -15.42 -5.55
C ASP A 242 -6.11 -15.52 -4.04
N SER A 243 -6.50 -14.51 -3.26
CA SER A 243 -6.05 -14.36 -1.86
C SER A 243 -7.19 -14.60 -0.87
N THR A 244 -6.90 -15.18 0.29
CA THR A 244 -7.89 -15.43 1.35
C THR A 244 -7.42 -14.87 2.69
N ILE A 245 -8.06 -13.80 3.15
CA ILE A 245 -7.73 -13.08 4.38
C ILE A 245 -8.80 -13.37 5.45
N ASN A 246 -8.38 -13.78 6.64
CA ASN A 246 -9.29 -14.26 7.69
C ASN A 246 -9.31 -13.41 8.96
N SER A 247 -8.29 -12.59 9.20
CA SER A 247 -8.00 -12.06 10.53
C SER A 247 -7.59 -10.58 10.55
N SER A 248 -7.59 -9.91 9.40
CA SER A 248 -7.17 -8.52 9.27
C SER A 248 -7.82 -7.88 8.03
N PRO A 249 -7.71 -6.55 7.87
CA PRO A 249 -7.84 -5.93 6.55
C PRO A 249 -6.80 -6.49 5.57
N PHE A 250 -7.01 -6.29 4.26
CA PHE A 250 -5.98 -6.62 3.27
C PHE A 250 -4.86 -5.56 3.26
N ILE A 251 -5.25 -4.29 3.28
CA ILE A 251 -4.37 -3.13 3.41
C ILE A 251 -4.81 -2.33 4.63
N TYR A 252 -3.88 -2.03 5.53
CA TYR A 252 -4.10 -1.10 6.63
C TYR A 252 -3.15 0.09 6.54
N LEU A 253 -3.72 1.29 6.67
CA LEU A 253 -2.98 2.55 6.70
C LEU A 253 -3.40 3.38 7.92
N LYS A 254 -2.45 3.69 8.79
CA LYS A 254 -2.64 4.58 9.94
C LYS A 254 -1.83 5.86 9.75
N VAL A 255 -2.49 7.02 9.77
CA VAL A 255 -1.86 8.34 9.60
C VAL A 255 -1.00 8.38 8.34
N GLY A 256 -1.63 8.53 7.18
CA GLY A 256 -0.97 8.34 5.88
C GLY A 256 -1.77 8.88 4.71
N HIS A 257 -1.34 8.52 3.50
CA HIS A 257 -2.08 8.72 2.25
C HIS A 257 -2.00 7.44 1.42
N ILE A 258 -3.11 7.02 0.82
CA ILE A 258 -3.13 5.88 -0.08
C ILE A 258 -3.73 6.26 -1.42
N ASN A 259 -3.02 5.87 -2.47
CA ASN A 259 -3.41 6.10 -3.83
C ASN A 259 -3.37 4.80 -4.60
N ILE A 260 -4.52 4.29 -5.05
CA ILE A 260 -4.60 3.11 -5.91
C ILE A 260 -5.08 3.57 -7.27
N LYS A 261 -4.17 3.61 -8.25
CA LYS A 261 -4.41 4.18 -9.58
C LYS A 261 -4.26 3.13 -10.68
N VAL A 262 -4.73 3.51 -11.87
CA VAL A 262 -4.37 2.99 -13.20
C VAL A 262 -4.39 1.47 -13.26
N SER A 263 -5.51 0.90 -13.73
CA SER A 263 -5.59 -0.51 -14.13
C SER A 263 -5.20 -1.52 -13.04
N SER A 264 -5.39 -1.16 -11.77
CA SER A 264 -5.20 -2.09 -10.67
C SER A 264 -6.39 -3.06 -10.63
N VAL A 265 -6.10 -4.35 -10.48
CA VAL A 265 -7.09 -5.44 -10.53
C VAL A 265 -7.12 -6.15 -9.20
N ILE A 266 -8.31 -6.36 -8.66
CA ILE A 266 -8.58 -7.14 -7.46
C ILE A 266 -9.49 -8.26 -7.91
N ASP A 267 -8.99 -9.50 -7.90
CA ASP A 267 -9.70 -10.62 -8.49
C ASP A 267 -9.57 -11.89 -7.64
N HIS A 268 -10.67 -12.62 -7.45
CA HIS A 268 -10.69 -13.83 -6.62
C HIS A 268 -10.15 -13.62 -5.19
N VAL A 269 -10.40 -12.45 -4.60
CA VAL A 269 -10.01 -12.13 -3.22
C VAL A 269 -11.18 -12.40 -2.27
N VAL A 270 -10.92 -13.20 -1.24
CA VAL A 270 -11.85 -13.51 -0.16
C VAL A 270 -11.38 -12.83 1.13
N ILE A 271 -12.23 -12.03 1.76
CA ILE A 271 -11.98 -11.44 3.09
C ILE A 271 -13.13 -11.81 4.02
N ASN A 272 -12.80 -12.57 5.05
CA ASN A 272 -13.76 -13.11 6.02
C ASN A 272 -13.89 -12.20 7.25
N ASN A 273 -14.86 -12.52 8.11
CA ASN A 273 -15.06 -11.90 9.43
C ASN A 273 -15.29 -10.38 9.41
N GLY A 274 -15.81 -9.86 8.29
CA GLY A 274 -16.23 -8.46 8.22
C GLY A 274 -15.08 -7.45 8.08
N PHE A 275 -13.84 -7.90 7.92
CA PHE A 275 -12.73 -6.99 7.65
C PHE A 275 -12.86 -6.37 6.24
N PRO A 276 -12.43 -5.11 6.06
CA PRO A 276 -12.45 -4.47 4.75
C PRO A 276 -11.22 -4.83 3.91
N PHE A 277 -11.29 -4.64 2.59
CA PHE A 277 -10.11 -4.70 1.73
C PHE A 277 -9.09 -3.60 2.11
N VAL A 278 -9.50 -2.34 2.17
CA VAL A 278 -8.69 -1.25 2.73
C VAL A 278 -9.32 -0.72 4.00
N LYS A 279 -8.55 -0.71 5.10
CA LYS A 279 -8.87 0.06 6.30
C LYS A 279 -7.91 1.22 6.47
N THR A 280 -8.45 2.40 6.72
CA THR A 280 -7.68 3.60 6.96
C THR A 280 -8.08 4.26 8.27
N LEU A 281 -7.10 4.77 9.02
CA LEU A 281 -7.31 5.42 10.31
C LEU A 281 -6.52 6.73 10.39
N ASN A 282 -7.20 7.82 10.71
CA ASN A 282 -6.64 9.17 10.86
C ASN A 282 -5.85 9.60 9.62
N LEU A 283 -6.34 9.27 8.42
CA LEU A 283 -5.88 9.96 7.21
C LEU A 283 -6.63 11.30 7.19
N GLY A 284 -5.99 12.40 6.80
CA GLY A 284 -6.73 13.60 6.42
C GLY A 284 -7.55 13.36 5.13
N ASP A 285 -7.73 14.41 4.33
CA ASP A 285 -8.36 14.40 2.99
C ASP A 285 -7.54 13.62 1.92
N ASN A 286 -7.07 12.41 2.22
CA ASN A 286 -5.87 11.85 1.57
C ASN A 286 -6.03 10.40 1.08
N PHE A 287 -7.10 10.06 0.37
CA PHE A 287 -7.12 8.85 -0.45
C PHE A 287 -7.65 9.08 -1.87
N TYR A 288 -7.12 8.30 -2.82
CA TYR A 288 -7.53 8.41 -4.21
C TYR A 288 -7.56 7.03 -4.87
N TYR A 289 -8.73 6.63 -5.35
CA TYR A 289 -8.95 5.41 -6.10
C TYR A 289 -9.33 5.77 -7.53
N ASN A 290 -8.58 5.31 -8.51
CA ASN A 290 -8.82 5.63 -9.91
C ASN A 290 -8.61 4.42 -10.81
N ASN A 291 -9.65 4.04 -11.56
CA ASN A 291 -9.63 2.95 -12.52
C ASN A 291 -9.23 1.61 -11.87
N VAL A 292 -9.94 1.27 -10.79
CA VAL A 292 -9.78 0.00 -10.06
C VAL A 292 -10.87 -0.98 -10.49
N ASN A 293 -10.47 -2.19 -10.88
CA ASN A 293 -11.40 -3.26 -11.24
C ASN A 293 -11.47 -4.31 -10.13
N ILE A 294 -12.67 -4.63 -9.66
CA ILE A 294 -12.94 -5.59 -8.59
C ILE A 294 -13.85 -6.68 -9.15
N THR A 295 -13.33 -7.90 -9.25
CA THR A 295 -14.05 -9.03 -9.85
C THR A 295 -13.96 -10.30 -9.04
N ASN A 296 -15.02 -11.11 -9.05
CA ASN A 296 -15.01 -12.47 -8.47
C ASN A 296 -14.57 -12.52 -6.99
N CYS A 297 -14.77 -11.44 -6.24
CA CYS A 297 -14.35 -11.35 -4.84
C CYS A 297 -15.49 -11.70 -3.88
N ILE A 298 -15.11 -12.08 -2.65
CA ILE A 298 -16.04 -12.31 -1.54
C ILE A 298 -15.58 -11.49 -0.34
N PHE A 299 -16.18 -10.35 -0.08
CA PHE A 299 -15.88 -9.56 1.11
C PHE A 299 -17.03 -8.63 1.49
N SER A 300 -17.07 -8.22 2.75
CA SER A 300 -18.19 -7.42 3.26
C SER A 300 -18.11 -5.92 2.94
N LYS A 301 -16.88 -5.41 2.83
CA LYS A 301 -16.57 -3.99 2.72
C LYS A 301 -15.30 -3.81 1.89
N PHE A 302 -15.32 -2.89 0.95
CA PHE A 302 -14.10 -2.54 0.21
C PHE A 302 -13.25 -1.55 1.00
N LEU A 303 -13.85 -0.43 1.42
CA LEU A 303 -13.14 0.66 2.09
C LEU A 303 -13.81 1.01 3.41
N GLN A 304 -13.01 1.06 4.47
CA GLN A 304 -13.34 1.66 5.75
C GLN A 304 -12.39 2.81 6.05
N HIS A 305 -12.93 4.00 6.15
CA HIS A 305 -12.20 5.20 6.53
C HIS A 305 -12.71 5.74 7.86
N GLU A 306 -11.81 5.88 8.82
CA GLU A 306 -12.08 6.43 10.14
C GLU A 306 -11.13 7.60 10.42
N ASN A 307 -11.67 8.72 10.88
CA ASN A 307 -10.91 9.89 11.31
C ASN A 307 -11.35 10.32 12.71
N ASN A 308 -10.57 9.93 13.72
CA ASN A 308 -10.95 10.03 15.14
C ASN A 308 -10.45 11.31 15.83
N LYS A 309 -10.26 12.41 15.09
CA LYS A 309 -9.71 13.69 15.56
C LYS A 309 -8.29 13.56 16.11
N VAL A 310 -7.33 13.54 15.20
CA VAL A 310 -5.94 13.82 15.57
C VAL A 310 -5.65 15.27 15.21
N ASP A 311 -5.55 16.12 16.23
CA ASP A 311 -5.12 17.51 16.06
C ASP A 311 -3.71 17.53 15.41
N ASN A 312 -3.48 18.46 14.48
CA ASN A 312 -2.19 18.70 13.79
C ASN A 312 -1.69 17.67 12.75
N LEU A 313 -2.55 16.83 12.17
CA LEU A 313 -2.13 16.10 10.96
C LEU A 313 -2.04 17.04 9.75
N PRO A 314 -0.93 17.02 8.97
CA PRO A 314 -0.84 17.80 7.76
C PRO A 314 -1.98 17.45 6.81
N LYS A 315 -2.80 18.46 6.48
CA LYS A 315 -3.77 18.35 5.39
C LYS A 315 -3.01 18.57 4.09
N GLU A 316 -2.76 17.52 3.33
CA GLU A 316 -2.54 17.72 1.89
C GLU A 316 -3.90 18.11 1.31
N VAL A 317 -3.90 19.01 0.32
CA VAL A 317 -5.12 19.61 -0.26
C VAL A 317 -5.72 18.71 -1.35
N ASP A 318 -5.38 17.42 -1.34
CA ASP A 318 -5.99 16.50 -2.28
C ASP A 318 -7.44 16.26 -1.85
N ILE A 319 -8.35 16.11 -2.82
CA ILE A 319 -9.74 15.79 -2.52
C ILE A 319 -9.84 14.28 -2.50
N SER A 320 -10.30 13.73 -1.38
CA SER A 320 -10.57 12.30 -1.29
C SER A 320 -11.55 11.86 -2.37
N GLN A 321 -11.13 10.90 -3.19
CA GLN A 321 -11.84 10.59 -4.42
C GLN A 321 -11.90 9.09 -4.71
N ILE A 322 -13.07 8.64 -5.13
CA ILE A 322 -13.32 7.37 -5.79
C ILE A 322 -13.73 7.67 -7.23
N PHE A 323 -12.96 7.21 -8.20
CA PHE A 323 -13.14 7.50 -9.61
C PHE A 323 -12.99 6.25 -10.48
N GLY A 324 -13.92 6.02 -11.41
CA GLY A 324 -13.74 5.00 -12.44
C GLY A 324 -13.63 3.58 -11.88
N MET A 325 -14.29 3.28 -10.76
CA MET A 325 -14.28 1.93 -10.19
C MET A 325 -15.26 1.01 -10.93
N ASN A 326 -14.82 -0.20 -11.21
CA ASN A 326 -15.66 -1.24 -11.80
C ASN A 326 -15.77 -2.42 -10.83
N ILE A 327 -16.98 -2.76 -10.42
CA ILE A 327 -17.28 -3.75 -9.38
C ILE A 327 -18.22 -4.78 -10.00
N ASN A 328 -17.72 -5.95 -10.40
CA ASN A 328 -18.53 -6.95 -11.10
C ASN A 328 -18.37 -8.37 -10.56
N ASN A 329 -19.44 -9.17 -10.61
CA ASN A 329 -19.39 -10.60 -10.27
C ASN A 329 -18.89 -10.88 -8.85
N ASN A 330 -19.14 -9.99 -7.88
CA ASN A 330 -18.72 -10.18 -6.50
C ASN A 330 -19.86 -10.70 -5.62
N ILE A 331 -19.50 -11.37 -4.52
CA ILE A 331 -20.40 -11.68 -3.41
C ILE A 331 -20.08 -10.72 -2.26
N ILE A 332 -20.99 -9.77 -2.03
CA ILE A 332 -20.84 -8.72 -1.03
C ILE A 332 -21.65 -9.11 0.21
N THR A 333 -20.95 -9.60 1.23
CA THR A 333 -21.56 -10.16 2.45
C THR A 333 -21.91 -9.09 3.48
N SER A 334 -22.98 -9.27 4.25
CA SER A 334 -23.33 -8.39 5.38
C SER A 334 -22.47 -8.69 6.62
N ASN A 335 -22.20 -7.66 7.43
CA ASN A 335 -21.66 -7.82 8.76
C ASN A 335 -22.57 -7.12 9.76
N SER A 336 -23.40 -7.88 10.48
CA SER A 336 -24.37 -7.33 11.43
C SER A 336 -23.73 -6.65 12.65
N ASN A 337 -22.45 -6.91 12.90
CA ASN A 337 -21.69 -6.27 13.98
C ASN A 337 -21.04 -4.94 13.55
N ASP A 338 -21.10 -4.61 12.26
CA ASP A 338 -20.61 -3.34 11.73
C ASP A 338 -21.74 -2.31 11.77
N PRO A 339 -21.64 -1.26 12.60
CA PRO A 339 -22.71 -0.27 12.75
C PRO A 339 -23.04 0.47 11.45
N LEU A 340 -22.10 0.49 10.49
CA LEU A 340 -22.35 1.10 9.18
C LEU A 340 -22.81 0.12 8.11
N ASN A 341 -22.58 -1.18 8.30
CA ASN A 341 -22.81 -2.29 7.36
C ASN A 341 -22.87 -1.83 5.88
N SER A 342 -21.77 -1.27 5.37
CA SER A 342 -21.71 -0.67 4.03
C SER A 342 -20.52 -1.16 3.22
N PHE A 343 -20.59 -1.00 1.89
CA PHE A 343 -19.47 -1.37 1.01
C PHE A 343 -18.36 -0.33 1.01
N PHE A 344 -18.72 0.95 0.95
CA PHE A 344 -17.85 2.09 1.23
C PHE A 344 -18.31 2.77 2.53
N SER A 345 -17.39 3.00 3.46
CA SER A 345 -17.68 3.45 4.83
C SER A 345 -16.75 4.60 5.20
N PHE A 346 -17.34 5.75 5.56
CA PHE A 346 -16.61 6.96 5.94
C PHE A 346 -17.14 7.50 7.26
N GLN A 347 -16.27 7.54 8.27
CA GLN A 347 -16.56 8.05 9.60
C GLN A 347 -15.59 9.18 9.94
N ASN A 348 -16.09 10.40 9.96
CA ASN A 348 -15.31 11.56 10.35
C ASN A 348 -15.69 12.06 11.75
N PHE A 349 -14.74 12.72 12.41
CA PHE A 349 -15.02 13.44 13.65
C PHE A 349 -15.99 14.61 13.36
N PRO A 350 -16.98 14.88 14.25
CA PRO A 350 -17.90 15.99 14.07
C PRO A 350 -17.19 17.35 13.89
N GLY A 351 -17.59 18.10 12.86
CA GLY A 351 -17.05 19.43 12.56
C GLY A 351 -15.80 19.47 11.66
N VAL A 352 -15.36 18.32 11.12
CA VAL A 352 -14.36 18.29 10.06
C VAL A 352 -15.02 18.66 8.71
N SER A 353 -14.50 19.68 8.04
CA SER A 353 -14.90 20.01 6.66
C SER A 353 -14.15 19.09 5.69
N TYR A 354 -14.70 17.90 5.46
CA TYR A 354 -14.20 16.88 4.54
C TYR A 354 -15.23 16.68 3.43
N THR A 355 -14.79 16.64 2.17
CA THR A 355 -15.66 16.34 1.02
C THR A 355 -15.16 15.10 0.29
N LEU A 356 -16.00 14.07 0.23
CA LEU A 356 -15.77 12.87 -0.55
C LEU A 356 -16.32 13.04 -1.97
N ASN A 357 -15.50 12.82 -2.99
CA ASN A 357 -15.97 12.76 -4.37
C ASN A 357 -16.10 11.30 -4.84
N ILE A 358 -17.28 10.91 -5.30
CA ILE A 358 -17.54 9.58 -5.90
C ILE A 358 -18.03 9.78 -7.33
N LEU A 359 -17.24 9.33 -8.29
CA LEU A 359 -17.45 9.58 -9.72
C LEU A 359 -17.29 8.28 -10.52
N PHE A 360 -18.17 8.05 -11.50
CA PHE A 360 -18.04 6.95 -12.46
C PHE A 360 -17.80 5.57 -11.81
N VAL A 361 -18.66 5.18 -10.88
CA VAL A 361 -18.65 3.82 -10.31
C VAL A 361 -19.61 2.95 -11.10
N SER A 362 -19.13 1.85 -11.66
CA SER A 362 -19.96 0.84 -12.34
C SER A 362 -20.07 -0.38 -11.45
N VAL A 363 -21.30 -0.79 -11.15
CA VAL A 363 -21.59 -1.97 -10.32
C VAL A 363 -22.54 -2.88 -11.09
N ARG A 364 -22.11 -4.09 -11.44
CA ARG A 364 -22.94 -5.04 -12.22
C ARG A 364 -22.79 -6.46 -11.71
N ASP A 365 -23.84 -7.26 -11.82
CA ASP A 365 -23.78 -8.70 -11.59
C ASP A 365 -23.24 -9.09 -10.20
N ASN A 366 -23.42 -8.23 -9.18
CA ASN A 366 -23.01 -8.51 -7.80
C ASN A 366 -24.17 -9.07 -7.00
N GLN A 367 -23.88 -10.02 -6.13
CA GLN A 367 -24.82 -10.50 -5.11
C GLN A 367 -24.56 -9.75 -3.81
N VAL A 368 -25.57 -9.10 -3.24
CA VAL A 368 -25.46 -8.36 -1.98
C VAL A 368 -26.36 -9.01 -0.94
N SER A 369 -25.82 -9.28 0.25
CA SER A 369 -26.56 -9.89 1.36
C SER A 369 -26.95 -8.86 2.42
N GLY A 370 -28.14 -9.05 3.03
CA GLY A 370 -28.65 -8.29 4.16
C GLY A 370 -28.91 -6.81 3.88
N ASP A 371 -29.23 -6.02 4.90
CA ASP A 371 -29.51 -4.59 4.81
C ASP A 371 -28.20 -3.79 4.68
N LYS A 372 -27.54 -3.91 3.51
CA LYS A 372 -26.26 -3.27 3.24
C LYS A 372 -26.43 -2.02 2.41
N SER A 373 -25.78 -0.93 2.83
CA SER A 373 -25.69 0.26 1.99
C SER A 373 -24.48 0.23 1.05
N LEU A 374 -24.60 0.83 -0.13
CA LEU A 374 -23.43 1.01 -1.00
C LEU A 374 -22.45 2.00 -0.34
N ILE A 375 -22.97 3.15 0.12
CA ILE A 375 -22.20 4.19 0.80
C ILE A 375 -22.76 4.40 2.21
N SER A 376 -21.86 4.51 3.18
CA SER A 376 -22.15 5.09 4.49
C SER A 376 -21.23 6.28 4.77
N ASN A 377 -21.80 7.41 5.16
CA ASN A 377 -21.07 8.67 5.33
C ASN A 377 -21.53 9.44 6.58
N GLU A 378 -20.66 9.51 7.59
CA GLU A 378 -20.90 10.20 8.86
C GLU A 378 -20.01 11.45 9.02
N ASN A 379 -20.63 12.60 9.29
CA ASN A 379 -19.97 13.88 9.56
C ASN A 379 -19.08 14.39 8.41
N SER A 380 -19.45 14.14 7.15
CA SER A 380 -18.73 14.68 5.99
C SER A 380 -19.64 15.03 4.84
N ASN A 381 -19.17 15.89 3.95
CA ASN A 381 -19.85 16.16 2.70
C ASN A 381 -19.54 15.05 1.69
N THR A 382 -20.50 14.69 0.84
CA THR A 382 -20.27 13.80 -0.31
C THR A 382 -20.79 14.46 -1.58
N PHE A 383 -19.98 14.44 -2.63
CA PHE A 383 -20.37 14.75 -3.99
C PHE A 383 -20.37 13.46 -4.81
N ILE A 384 -21.51 13.14 -5.40
CA ILE A 384 -21.72 11.94 -6.21
C ILE A 384 -22.10 12.38 -7.61
N ALA A 385 -21.43 11.88 -8.63
CA ALA A 385 -21.85 12.16 -10.00
C ALA A 385 -21.55 11.05 -11.02
N ASN A 386 -22.36 11.06 -12.09
CA ASN A 386 -22.20 10.20 -13.28
C ASN A 386 -22.16 8.70 -12.95
N PHE A 387 -22.94 8.28 -11.95
CA PHE A 387 -23.08 6.89 -11.56
C PHE A 387 -24.54 6.59 -11.22
N GLU A 388 -24.98 5.38 -11.57
CA GLU A 388 -26.30 4.85 -11.22
C GLU A 388 -26.16 3.97 -10.00
N ILE A 389 -26.94 4.26 -8.96
CA ILE A 389 -26.94 3.43 -7.75
C ILE A 389 -27.60 2.09 -8.11
N PRO A 390 -26.87 0.97 -8.03
CA PRO A 390 -27.38 -0.33 -8.44
C PRO A 390 -28.46 -0.84 -7.48
N ASN A 391 -29.56 -1.36 -8.03
CA ASN A 391 -30.65 -1.98 -7.26
C ASN A 391 -30.26 -3.27 -6.53
N THR A 392 -29.05 -3.78 -6.75
CA THR A 392 -28.50 -4.88 -5.98
C THR A 392 -28.26 -4.50 -4.52
N PHE A 393 -28.05 -3.22 -4.20
CA PHE A 393 -27.92 -2.76 -2.82
C PHE A 393 -29.29 -2.37 -2.23
N PRO A 394 -29.69 -2.92 -1.07
CA PRO A 394 -30.96 -2.56 -0.43
C PRO A 394 -31.06 -1.11 0.03
N ILE A 395 -29.91 -0.46 0.28
CA ILE A 395 -29.84 0.97 0.61
C ILE A 395 -28.77 1.60 -0.29
N GLY A 396 -29.12 2.69 -0.97
CA GLY A 396 -28.16 3.37 -1.83
C GLY A 396 -27.10 4.10 -1.01
N ILE A 397 -27.56 5.03 -0.18
CA ILE A 397 -26.70 5.89 0.65
C ILE A 397 -27.32 5.95 2.04
N ASN A 398 -26.50 5.70 3.07
CA ASN A 398 -26.86 5.89 4.47
C ASN A 398 -25.96 6.98 5.08
N THR A 399 -26.52 8.03 5.68
CA THR A 399 -25.72 9.18 6.14
C THR A 399 -26.16 9.74 7.47
N GLN A 400 -25.21 10.35 8.18
CA GLN A 400 -25.49 11.03 9.45
C GLN A 400 -24.72 12.35 9.54
N ASN A 401 -25.40 13.44 9.89
CA ASN A 401 -24.81 14.79 10.02
C ASN A 401 -23.98 15.20 8.79
N SER A 402 -24.48 14.88 7.59
CA SER A 402 -23.73 14.98 6.34
C SER A 402 -24.49 15.79 5.30
N ASN A 403 -23.77 16.46 4.40
CA ASN A 403 -24.36 17.08 3.21
C ASN A 403 -24.01 16.25 1.97
N ASN A 404 -25.04 15.77 1.27
CA ASN A 404 -24.86 14.91 0.10
C ASN A 404 -25.40 15.63 -1.13
N ASN A 405 -24.52 15.88 -2.09
CA ASN A 405 -24.84 16.45 -3.38
C ASN A 405 -24.75 15.36 -4.45
N VAL A 406 -25.88 15.02 -5.07
CA VAL A 406 -26.00 14.02 -6.13
C VAL A 406 -26.28 14.75 -7.45
N PHE A 407 -25.34 14.67 -8.38
CA PHE A 407 -25.36 15.43 -9.63
C PHE A 407 -25.27 14.52 -10.86
N SER A 408 -26.13 14.72 -11.86
CA SER A 408 -26.10 13.94 -13.13
C SER A 408 -26.04 12.42 -12.90
N SER A 409 -26.77 11.94 -11.89
CA SER A 409 -26.82 10.54 -11.48
C SER A 409 -28.26 10.02 -11.60
N ASN A 410 -28.39 8.79 -12.10
CA ASN A 410 -29.68 8.08 -12.12
C ASN A 410 -29.95 7.50 -10.73
N ILE A 411 -31.17 7.67 -10.23
CA ILE A 411 -31.66 7.03 -9.01
C ILE A 411 -32.77 6.09 -9.47
N ASP A 412 -32.59 4.78 -9.28
CA ASP A 412 -33.68 3.82 -9.48
C ASP A 412 -34.77 4.10 -8.43
N SER A 413 -36.02 4.12 -8.87
CA SER A 413 -37.19 4.54 -8.10
C SER A 413 -37.55 3.62 -6.94
N ASN A 414 -36.79 2.55 -6.69
CA ASN A 414 -37.03 1.57 -5.61
C ASN A 414 -35.90 1.45 -4.56
N ILE A 415 -34.81 2.21 -4.68
CA ILE A 415 -33.67 2.11 -3.74
C ILE A 415 -33.74 3.28 -2.74
N PRO A 416 -33.86 3.02 -1.43
CA PRO A 416 -33.93 4.06 -0.42
C PRO A 416 -32.59 4.76 -0.18
N PHE A 417 -32.68 6.06 0.12
CA PHE A 417 -31.61 6.85 0.74
C PHE A 417 -32.00 7.15 2.18
N ALA A 418 -31.13 6.77 3.11
CA ALA A 418 -31.32 6.95 4.53
C ALA A 418 -30.46 8.10 5.08
N GLY A 419 -31.03 8.87 5.99
CA GLY A 419 -30.37 10.03 6.56
C GLY A 419 -30.81 10.35 7.98
N ASN A 420 -29.87 10.74 8.84
CA ASN A 420 -30.19 11.37 10.12
C ASN A 420 -29.47 12.71 10.23
N ASN A 421 -30.23 13.80 10.38
CA ASN A 421 -29.72 15.18 10.35
C ASN A 421 -28.85 15.45 9.10
N SER A 422 -29.28 14.95 7.95
CA SER A 422 -28.54 15.06 6.69
C SER A 422 -29.28 15.94 5.69
N ILE A 423 -28.53 16.59 4.80
CA ILE A 423 -29.09 17.38 3.71
C ILE A 423 -28.81 16.63 2.40
N PHE A 424 -29.83 16.51 1.55
CA PHE A 424 -29.71 15.94 0.21
C PHE A 424 -30.03 17.01 -0.83
N SER A 425 -29.04 17.34 -1.65
CA SER A 425 -29.22 18.17 -2.84
C SER A 425 -29.16 17.25 -4.06
N TYR A 426 -30.18 17.30 -4.90
CA TYR A 426 -30.27 16.49 -6.11
C TYR A 426 -30.39 17.38 -7.35
N ASN A 427 -29.40 17.27 -8.25
CA ASN A 427 -29.34 18.03 -9.49
C ASN A 427 -29.26 17.05 -10.68
N GLY A 428 -30.40 16.79 -11.31
CA GLY A 428 -30.55 15.80 -12.38
C GLY A 428 -30.23 16.34 -13.78
N LEU A 429 -29.93 15.44 -14.72
CA LEU A 429 -29.98 15.76 -16.15
C LEU A 429 -31.44 15.68 -16.63
N PRO A 430 -31.97 16.67 -17.40
CA PRO A 430 -33.38 16.73 -17.78
C PRO A 430 -33.96 15.51 -18.53
N ALA A 431 -33.13 14.57 -18.97
CA ALA A 431 -33.52 13.45 -19.83
C ALA A 431 -33.54 12.07 -19.12
N TYR A 432 -33.05 11.95 -17.88
CA TYR A 432 -32.85 10.63 -17.23
C TYR A 432 -33.24 10.55 -15.75
N THR A 433 -33.81 11.62 -15.18
CA THR A 433 -34.15 11.66 -13.76
C THR A 433 -35.60 11.27 -13.53
N VAL A 434 -35.82 10.08 -12.96
CA VAL A 434 -37.03 9.74 -12.20
C VAL A 434 -36.64 9.67 -10.73
N ALA A 435 -36.77 10.77 -9.99
CA ALA A 435 -36.51 10.78 -8.55
C ALA A 435 -37.82 10.46 -7.82
N ASN A 436 -37.97 9.23 -7.32
CA ASN A 436 -39.07 8.87 -6.45
C ASN A 436 -38.79 9.39 -5.03
N ILE A 437 -39.42 10.51 -4.66
CA ILE A 437 -39.24 11.14 -3.34
C ILE A 437 -39.74 10.26 -2.18
N ASN A 438 -40.48 9.18 -2.43
CA ASN A 438 -40.90 8.24 -1.39
C ASN A 438 -39.76 7.36 -0.87
N ASN A 439 -38.58 7.40 -1.52
CA ASN A 439 -37.41 6.61 -1.15
C ASN A 439 -36.48 7.29 -0.14
N PHE A 440 -36.79 8.51 0.28
CA PHE A 440 -36.02 9.17 1.33
C PHE A 440 -36.59 8.75 2.69
N ASP A 441 -35.92 7.81 3.36
CA ASP A 441 -36.28 7.37 4.70
C ASP A 441 -35.38 8.07 5.72
N CYS A 442 -35.88 9.14 6.34
CA CYS A 442 -35.09 9.91 7.28
C CYS A 442 -35.88 10.65 8.35
N ASP A 443 -35.27 10.73 9.53
CA ASP A 443 -35.79 11.46 10.68
C ASP A 443 -35.79 12.98 10.44
N VAL A 444 -34.72 13.50 9.82
CA VAL A 444 -34.56 14.91 9.43
C VAL A 444 -33.75 14.96 8.13
N CYS A 445 -34.43 15.15 7.00
CA CYS A 445 -33.82 15.54 5.72
C CYS A 445 -34.39 16.83 5.18
N GLN A 446 -33.52 17.60 4.53
CA GLN A 446 -33.95 18.61 3.58
C GLN A 446 -33.59 18.15 2.17
N ILE A 447 -34.58 18.09 1.28
CA ILE A 447 -34.41 17.76 -0.14
C ILE A 447 -34.52 19.04 -0.95
N SER A 448 -33.48 19.37 -1.72
CA SER A 448 -33.51 20.45 -2.71
C SER A 448 -33.31 19.86 -4.09
N VAL A 449 -34.23 20.11 -5.02
CA VAL A 449 -34.14 19.64 -6.40
C VAL A 449 -33.97 20.82 -7.35
N GLU A 450 -32.82 20.94 -8.00
CA GLU A 450 -32.61 21.92 -9.08
C GLU A 450 -32.72 21.19 -10.44
N GLY A 451 -33.89 21.28 -11.11
CA GLY A 451 -34.12 20.68 -12.43
C GLY A 451 -35.57 20.28 -12.73
N VAL A 452 -35.82 19.75 -13.93
CA VAL A 452 -37.12 19.16 -14.31
C VAL A 452 -37.20 17.75 -13.71
N VAL A 453 -38.04 17.58 -12.68
CA VAL A 453 -38.37 16.26 -12.12
C VAL A 453 -39.49 15.66 -12.95
N VAL A 454 -39.25 14.51 -13.57
CA VAL A 454 -40.31 13.68 -14.14
C VAL A 454 -40.75 12.71 -13.05
N TYR A 455 -41.96 12.92 -12.52
CA TYR A 455 -42.55 12.02 -11.54
C TYR A 455 -43.03 10.75 -12.24
N ASP A 456 -42.71 9.59 -11.69
CA ASP A 456 -43.34 8.35 -12.13
C ASP A 456 -44.77 8.32 -11.60
N HIS A 457 -45.75 8.36 -12.49
CA HIS A 457 -47.15 8.11 -12.15
C HIS A 457 -47.45 6.65 -12.45
N TYR A 458 -46.99 5.76 -11.56
CA TYR A 458 -47.51 4.40 -11.45
C TYR A 458 -48.13 4.18 -10.07
#